data_AF-A0A1Q7C535-F1
#
_entry.id   AF-A0A1Q7C535-F1
#
_cell.length_a   1.000
_cell.length_b   1.000
_cell.length_c   1.000
_cell.angle_alpha   90.00
_cell.angle_beta   90.00
_cell.angle_gamma   90.00
#
_symmetry.space_group_name_H-M   'P 1'
#
loop_
_entity.id
_entity.type
_entity.pdbx_description
1 polymer ?
#
loop_
_entity_poly.entity_id
_entity_poly.type
_entity_poly.pdbx_seq_one_letter_code
_entity_poly.pdbx_strand_id
1 'polypeptide(L)'
;MQERGVALAPVKRLLSLSVAVFAALLGFGLLIGAYSLPGSYGFVIFGIQLFFILSWTVAMRPPGPWVVVAVGLGAAAGADLAAVLPKEASLAPLGYVTVAGFVFGVIGQLLRGAGRQGVTESLGATLAVVVGVVAFASLLVLDRHPWGTQSIVACLAAAAVALVVARLVDVVLPTPRTSPQVPRGSIGVILGAMAGTAAAGVASTVLVGLHPTGTAIAGLVTAMAAIMADLAVSYAEAGRELGGERSSLWVARHMQGPLGGFALAAPAAYVLSVMVLVPGL
;
A
#
# COMPACT_ATOMS: atom_id res chain seq x y z
N MET A 1 -9.69 31.75 -6.84
CA MET A 1 -9.01 30.53 -7.36
C MET A 1 -9.01 30.42 -8.89
N GLN A 2 -10.02 30.96 -9.60
CA GLN A 2 -9.97 31.14 -11.06
C GLN A 2 -8.95 32.23 -11.49
N GLU A 3 -8.59 33.15 -10.60
CA GLU A 3 -7.64 34.25 -10.84
C GLU A 3 -6.17 33.83 -11.02
N ARG A 4 -5.79 32.55 -10.81
CA ARG A 4 -4.40 32.08 -10.97
C ARG A 4 -4.14 31.28 -12.26
N GLY A 5 -5.11 31.16 -13.16
CA GLY A 5 -4.92 30.42 -14.42
C GLY A 5 -4.62 28.91 -14.25
N VAL A 6 -4.77 28.35 -13.04
CA VAL A 6 -4.55 26.92 -12.79
C VAL A 6 -5.82 26.17 -13.17
N ALA A 7 -5.76 25.40 -14.25
CA ALA A 7 -6.88 24.57 -14.68
C ALA A 7 -7.25 23.55 -13.60
N LEU A 8 -8.53 23.50 -13.24
CA LEU A 8 -9.07 22.48 -12.33
C LEU A 8 -9.05 21.12 -13.01
N ALA A 9 -8.45 20.12 -12.36
CA ALA A 9 -8.47 18.77 -12.88
C ALA A 9 -9.93 18.24 -12.96
N PRO A 10 -10.35 17.62 -14.08
CA PRO A 10 -11.70 17.08 -14.19
C PRO A 10 -11.89 15.87 -13.27
N VAL A 11 -13.04 15.78 -12.61
CA VAL A 11 -13.39 14.61 -11.77
C VAL A 11 -13.81 13.47 -12.69
N LYS A 12 -12.94 12.47 -12.83
CA LYS A 12 -13.24 11.24 -13.58
C LYS A 12 -14.00 10.26 -12.69
N ARG A 13 -15.32 10.42 -12.58
CA ARG A 13 -16.19 9.65 -11.65
C ARG A 13 -16.06 8.13 -11.82
N LEU A 14 -16.13 7.63 -13.06
CA LEU A 14 -16.01 6.21 -13.36
C LEU A 14 -14.65 5.65 -12.91
N LEU A 15 -13.59 6.41 -13.10
CA LEU A 15 -12.26 6.03 -12.66
C LEU A 15 -12.18 5.93 -11.13
N SER A 16 -12.69 6.93 -10.40
CA SER A 16 -12.69 6.88 -8.93
C SER A 16 -13.49 5.68 -8.42
N LEU A 17 -14.61 5.35 -9.07
CA LEU A 17 -15.42 4.19 -8.76
C LEU A 17 -14.67 2.88 -9.05
N SER A 18 -13.98 2.75 -10.19
CA SER A 18 -13.14 1.58 -10.50
C SER A 18 -12.04 1.39 -9.46
N VAL A 19 -11.40 2.47 -9.00
CA VAL A 19 -10.36 2.41 -7.97
C VAL A 19 -10.95 2.03 -6.61
N ALA A 20 -12.15 2.53 -6.26
CA ALA A 20 -12.87 2.12 -5.06
C ALA A 20 -13.18 0.61 -5.09
N VAL A 21 -13.72 0.10 -6.20
CA VAL A 21 -14.01 -1.33 -6.39
C VAL A 21 -12.73 -2.16 -6.29
N PHE A 22 -11.64 -1.72 -6.92
CA PHE A 22 -10.36 -2.40 -6.81
C PHE A 22 -9.84 -2.43 -5.37
N ALA A 23 -9.92 -1.31 -4.64
CA ALA A 23 -9.54 -1.26 -3.22
C ALA A 23 -10.38 -2.22 -2.36
N ALA A 24 -11.69 -2.29 -2.62
CA ALA A 24 -12.59 -3.23 -1.95
C ALA A 24 -12.20 -4.69 -2.23
N LEU A 25 -11.95 -5.04 -3.50
CA LEU A 25 -11.53 -6.38 -3.91
C LEU A 25 -10.17 -6.78 -3.33
N LEU A 26 -9.21 -5.85 -3.32
CA LEU A 26 -7.88 -6.08 -2.75
C LEU A 26 -7.97 -6.28 -1.24
N GLY A 27 -8.73 -5.43 -0.53
CA GLY A 27 -8.99 -5.60 0.90
C GLY A 27 -9.68 -6.91 1.20
N PHE A 28 -10.72 -7.25 0.45
CA PHE A 28 -11.44 -8.52 0.58
C PHE A 28 -10.55 -9.73 0.36
N GLY A 29 -9.68 -9.71 -0.67
CA GLY A 29 -8.71 -10.76 -0.94
C GLY A 29 -7.70 -10.95 0.19
N LEU A 30 -7.20 -9.85 0.77
CA LEU A 30 -6.33 -9.88 1.94
C LEU A 30 -7.02 -10.46 3.18
N LEU A 31 -8.26 -10.04 3.44
CA LEU A 31 -9.06 -10.51 4.58
C LEU A 31 -9.39 -12.00 4.45
N ILE A 32 -9.85 -12.46 3.29
CA ILE A 32 -10.10 -13.88 3.05
C ILE A 32 -8.81 -14.68 3.13
N GLY A 33 -7.71 -14.15 2.59
CA GLY A 33 -6.40 -14.78 2.68
C GLY A 33 -5.98 -15.05 4.12
N ALA A 34 -6.26 -14.11 5.03
CA ALA A 34 -5.94 -14.26 6.45
C ALA A 34 -6.76 -15.37 7.14
N TYR A 35 -8.00 -15.64 6.69
CA TYR A 35 -8.85 -16.72 7.23
C TYR A 35 -8.74 -18.04 6.45
N SER A 36 -8.11 -18.04 5.29
CA SER A 36 -7.91 -19.24 4.47
C SER A 36 -6.95 -20.19 5.18
N LEU A 37 -7.06 -21.49 4.89
CA LEU A 37 -6.34 -22.60 5.54
C LEU A 37 -4.92 -22.25 6.08
N PRO A 38 -4.52 -22.77 7.26
CA PRO A 38 -3.22 -22.49 7.85
C PRO A 38 -2.07 -22.64 6.85
N GLY A 39 -1.26 -21.59 6.69
CA GLY A 39 -0.13 -21.55 5.74
C GLY A 39 -0.44 -21.05 4.33
N SER A 40 -1.71 -20.80 3.98
CA SER A 40 -2.09 -20.28 2.66
C SER A 40 -1.88 -18.76 2.51
N TYR A 41 -1.82 -18.02 3.63
CA TYR A 41 -1.69 -16.56 3.60
C TYR A 41 -0.39 -16.08 2.93
N GLY A 42 0.70 -16.85 3.05
CA GLY A 42 1.94 -16.63 2.31
C GLY A 42 1.74 -16.57 0.80
N PHE A 43 0.92 -17.46 0.23
CA PHE A 43 0.64 -17.46 -1.20
C PHE A 43 -0.15 -16.22 -1.64
N VAL A 44 -1.09 -15.75 -0.81
CA VAL A 44 -1.87 -14.54 -1.07
C VAL A 44 -0.96 -13.31 -1.04
N ILE A 45 -0.11 -13.19 -0.01
CA ILE A 45 0.84 -12.07 0.10
C ILE A 45 1.83 -12.09 -1.06
N PHE A 46 2.39 -13.25 -1.41
CA PHE A 46 3.28 -13.37 -2.56
C PHE A 46 2.58 -12.94 -3.86
N GLY A 47 1.34 -13.37 -4.09
CA GLY A 47 0.54 -12.94 -5.25
C GLY A 47 0.35 -11.41 -5.30
N ILE A 48 0.09 -10.78 -4.16
CA ILE A 48 -0.05 -9.32 -4.06
C ILE A 48 1.29 -8.61 -4.28
N GLN A 49 2.40 -9.15 -3.77
CA GLN A 49 3.74 -8.62 -4.03
C GLN A 49 4.09 -8.68 -5.52
N LEU A 50 3.81 -9.79 -6.21
CA LEU A 50 3.97 -9.90 -7.66
C LEU A 50 3.14 -8.85 -8.38
N PHE A 51 1.89 -8.69 -7.96
CA PHE A 51 1.00 -7.69 -8.53
C PHE A 51 1.52 -6.26 -8.30
N PHE A 52 2.06 -5.98 -7.12
CA PHE A 52 2.71 -4.72 -6.77
C PHE A 52 3.94 -4.45 -7.64
N ILE A 53 4.84 -5.42 -7.79
CA ILE A 53 6.05 -5.30 -8.64
C ILE A 53 5.65 -4.95 -10.08
N LEU A 54 4.67 -5.68 -10.63
CA LEU A 54 4.18 -5.48 -11.99
C LEU A 54 3.52 -4.11 -12.15
N SER A 55 2.60 -3.73 -11.25
CA SER A 55 1.90 -2.45 -11.34
C SER A 55 2.88 -1.28 -11.24
N TRP A 56 3.84 -1.36 -10.30
CA TRP A 56 4.81 -0.29 -10.07
C TRP A 56 5.78 -0.14 -11.23
N THR A 57 6.28 -1.26 -11.77
CA THR A 57 7.21 -1.25 -12.90
C THR A 57 6.52 -0.72 -14.16
N VAL A 58 5.31 -1.19 -14.46
CA VAL A 58 4.56 -0.77 -15.66
C VAL A 58 4.18 0.71 -15.59
N ALA A 59 3.82 1.20 -14.41
CA ALA A 59 3.40 2.58 -14.24
C ALA A 59 4.56 3.57 -14.17
N MET A 60 5.67 3.22 -13.51
CA MET A 60 6.86 4.09 -13.44
C MET A 60 7.71 4.07 -14.71
N ARG A 61 7.61 3.00 -15.53
CA ARG A 61 8.42 2.79 -16.74
C ARG A 61 9.91 3.12 -16.54
N PRO A 62 10.54 2.56 -15.50
CA PRO A 62 11.90 2.91 -15.15
C PRO A 62 12.85 2.57 -16.31
N PRO A 63 13.95 3.33 -16.52
CA PRO A 63 14.91 3.08 -17.60
C PRO A 63 15.55 1.68 -17.58
N GLY A 64 15.55 1.00 -16.43
CA GLY A 64 16.03 -0.37 -16.26
C GLY A 64 14.96 -1.29 -15.65
N PRO A 65 13.87 -1.61 -16.36
CA PRO A 65 12.73 -2.32 -15.79
C PRO A 65 13.07 -3.74 -15.36
N TRP A 66 14.00 -4.40 -16.06
CA TRP A 66 14.47 -5.74 -15.70
C TRP A 66 15.20 -5.78 -14.36
N VAL A 67 15.98 -4.74 -14.03
CA VAL A 67 16.65 -4.65 -12.73
C VAL A 67 15.61 -4.48 -11.62
N VAL A 68 14.62 -3.62 -11.83
CA VAL A 68 13.52 -3.38 -10.87
C VAL A 68 12.73 -4.66 -10.61
N VAL A 69 12.36 -5.39 -11.67
CA VAL A 69 11.62 -6.66 -11.56
C VAL A 69 12.48 -7.74 -10.90
N ALA A 70 13.72 -7.94 -11.33
CA ALA A 70 14.59 -8.98 -10.80
C ALA A 70 14.87 -8.77 -9.30
N VAL A 71 15.23 -7.55 -8.91
CA VAL A 71 15.47 -7.19 -7.50
C VAL A 71 14.17 -7.25 -6.71
N GLY A 72 13.05 -6.78 -7.27
CA GLY A 72 11.74 -6.86 -6.64
C GLY A 72 11.29 -8.29 -6.37
N LEU A 73 11.43 -9.20 -7.34
CA LEU A 73 11.11 -10.61 -7.18
C LEU A 73 12.01 -11.29 -6.14
N GLY A 74 13.31 -11.00 -6.18
CA GLY A 74 14.26 -11.50 -5.19
C GLY A 74 13.94 -11.00 -3.78
N ALA A 75 13.56 -9.72 -3.64
CA ALA A 75 13.15 -9.13 -2.38
C ALA A 75 11.82 -9.69 -1.87
N ALA A 76 10.83 -9.92 -2.74
CA ALA A 76 9.56 -10.53 -2.40
C ALA A 76 9.75 -11.96 -1.86
N ALA A 77 10.42 -12.82 -2.64
CA ALA A 77 10.72 -14.18 -2.21
C ALA A 77 11.60 -14.20 -0.94
N GLY A 78 12.61 -13.32 -0.87
CA GLY A 78 13.47 -13.18 0.29
C GLY A 78 12.72 -12.73 1.53
N ALA A 79 11.78 -11.78 1.40
CA ALA A 79 10.97 -11.26 2.50
C ALA A 79 9.99 -12.32 3.02
N ASP A 80 9.34 -13.08 2.13
CA ASP A 80 8.42 -14.14 2.53
C ASP A 80 9.15 -15.29 3.22
N LEU A 81 10.30 -15.72 2.68
CA LEU A 81 11.15 -16.70 3.33
C LEU A 81 11.68 -16.18 4.69
N ALA A 82 12.09 -14.92 4.75
CA ALA A 82 12.56 -14.28 5.98
C ALA A 82 11.43 -14.12 7.02
N ALA A 83 10.17 -14.01 6.61
CA ALA A 83 9.02 -13.96 7.50
C ALA A 83 8.59 -15.34 8.00
N VAL A 84 8.79 -16.40 7.22
CA VAL A 84 8.28 -17.76 7.51
C VAL A 84 9.33 -18.70 8.10
N LEU A 85 10.57 -18.67 7.63
CA LEU A 85 11.61 -19.64 8.03
C LEU A 85 12.15 -19.47 9.46
N PRO A 86 12.37 -18.25 9.99
CA PRO A 86 12.89 -18.10 11.35
C PRO A 86 11.96 -18.73 12.38
N LYS A 87 12.53 -19.38 13.41
CA LYS A 87 11.74 -19.99 14.48
C LYS A 87 10.91 -18.96 15.25
N GLU A 88 11.51 -17.81 15.51
CA GLU A 88 10.87 -16.67 16.17
C GLU A 88 10.34 -15.68 15.12
N ALA A 89 9.11 -15.22 15.31
CA ALA A 89 8.53 -14.18 14.47
C ALA A 89 9.17 -12.83 14.83
N SER A 90 9.91 -12.26 13.89
CA SER A 90 10.62 -10.98 14.08
C SER A 90 10.69 -10.21 12.76
N LEU A 91 10.69 -8.88 12.85
CA LEU A 91 10.93 -8.00 11.70
C LEU A 91 12.41 -7.86 11.33
N ALA A 92 13.35 -8.26 12.20
CA ALA A 92 14.78 -8.08 11.94
C ALA A 92 15.24 -8.70 10.60
N PRO A 93 14.80 -9.93 10.23
CA PRO A 93 15.07 -10.52 8.92
C PRO A 93 14.59 -9.67 7.73
N LEU A 94 13.43 -9.02 7.85
CA LEU A 94 12.90 -8.14 6.80
C LEU A 94 13.76 -6.88 6.61
N GLY A 95 14.39 -6.39 7.68
CA GLY A 95 15.38 -5.33 7.62
C GLY A 95 16.58 -5.71 6.76
N TYR A 96 17.11 -6.93 6.93
CA TYR A 96 18.21 -7.44 6.11
C TYR A 96 17.83 -7.58 4.64
N VAL A 97 16.60 -8.05 4.35
CA VAL A 97 16.09 -8.13 2.96
C VAL A 97 15.99 -6.76 2.31
N THR A 98 15.57 -5.74 3.07
CA THR A 98 15.50 -4.35 2.57
C THR A 98 16.89 -3.83 2.21
N VAL A 99 17.87 -4.02 3.09
CA VAL A 99 19.27 -3.61 2.85
C VAL A 99 19.86 -4.38 1.67
N ALA A 100 19.64 -5.69 1.60
CA ALA A 100 20.09 -6.50 0.48
C ALA A 100 19.47 -6.03 -0.84
N GLY A 101 18.16 -5.76 -0.86
CA GLY A 101 17.46 -5.22 -2.03
C GLY A 101 18.02 -3.87 -2.49
N PHE A 102 18.37 -2.98 -1.55
CA PHE A 102 19.09 -1.74 -1.87
C PHE A 102 20.45 -2.02 -2.53
N VAL A 103 21.27 -2.88 -1.92
CA VAL A 103 22.61 -3.23 -2.44
C VAL A 103 22.52 -3.85 -3.83
N PHE A 104 21.63 -4.83 -4.03
CA PHE A 104 21.40 -5.44 -5.35
C PHE A 104 20.81 -4.47 -6.37
N GLY A 105 19.97 -3.53 -5.93
CA GLY A 105 19.51 -2.42 -6.76
C GLY A 105 20.67 -1.57 -7.27
N VAL A 106 21.58 -1.15 -6.38
CA VAL A 106 22.78 -0.39 -6.73
C VAL A 106 23.68 -1.18 -7.69
N ILE A 107 23.99 -2.44 -7.36
CA ILE A 107 24.80 -3.32 -8.22
C ILE A 107 24.17 -3.47 -9.60
N GLY A 108 22.86 -3.75 -9.67
CA GLY A 108 22.13 -3.88 -10.93
C GLY A 108 22.17 -2.62 -11.78
N GLN A 109 22.13 -1.43 -11.16
CA GLN A 109 22.32 -0.17 -11.89
C GLN A 109 23.76 0.03 -12.36
N LEU A 110 24.76 -0.36 -11.58
CA LEU A 110 26.18 -0.29 -11.97
C LEU A 110 26.50 -1.21 -13.15
N LEU A 111 25.93 -2.42 -13.17
CA LEU A 111 26.10 -3.40 -14.25
C LEU A 111 25.41 -2.97 -15.56
N ARG A 112 24.50 -1.99 -15.53
CA ARG A 112 23.80 -1.49 -16.73
C ARG A 112 24.70 -0.72 -17.69
N GLY A 113 25.96 -0.45 -17.33
CA GLY A 113 26.99 0.05 -18.24
C GLY A 113 26.69 1.43 -18.83
N ALA A 114 26.97 1.64 -20.13
CA ALA A 114 26.91 2.93 -20.81
C ALA A 114 25.49 3.56 -20.94
N GLY A 115 24.43 2.87 -20.52
CA GLY A 115 23.05 3.34 -20.55
C GLY A 115 22.57 4.06 -19.27
N ARG A 116 23.44 4.76 -18.53
CA ARG A 116 23.16 5.39 -17.21
C ARG A 116 22.22 6.61 -17.23
N GLN A 117 21.41 6.79 -18.25
CA GLN A 117 20.36 7.81 -18.19
C GLN A 117 19.28 7.37 -17.18
N GLY A 118 18.92 8.29 -16.28
CA GLY A 118 17.89 8.07 -15.26
C GLY A 118 18.22 7.02 -14.20
N VAL A 119 19.49 6.88 -13.77
CA VAL A 119 19.86 5.95 -12.67
C VAL A 119 19.07 6.27 -11.40
N THR A 120 18.95 7.54 -11.03
CA THR A 120 18.21 7.95 -9.83
C THR A 120 16.74 7.56 -9.90
N GLU A 121 16.11 7.68 -11.08
CA GLU A 121 14.72 7.26 -11.28
C GLU A 121 14.59 5.74 -11.20
N SER A 122 15.49 4.99 -11.85
CA SER A 122 15.46 3.51 -11.80
C SER A 122 15.77 2.97 -10.40
N LEU A 123 16.69 3.60 -9.66
CA LEU A 123 17.00 3.25 -8.28
C LEU A 123 15.81 3.58 -7.37
N GLY A 124 15.22 4.78 -7.51
CA GLY A 124 14.02 5.17 -6.78
C GLY A 124 12.85 4.19 -7.00
N ALA A 125 12.61 3.77 -8.25
CA ALA A 125 11.62 2.75 -8.56
C ALA A 125 11.96 1.38 -7.94
N THR A 126 13.23 0.97 -7.98
CA THR A 126 13.70 -0.27 -7.35
C THR A 126 13.44 -0.25 -5.84
N LEU A 127 13.79 0.85 -5.17
CA LEU A 127 13.60 0.98 -3.72
C LEU A 127 12.14 1.05 -3.32
N ALA A 128 11.30 1.75 -4.09
CA ALA A 128 9.86 1.76 -3.85
C ALA A 128 9.26 0.35 -3.96
N VAL A 129 9.71 -0.45 -4.94
CA VAL A 129 9.31 -1.85 -5.09
C VAL A 129 9.77 -2.69 -3.91
N VAL A 130 11.07 -2.64 -3.56
CA VAL A 130 11.64 -3.41 -2.44
C VAL A 130 10.94 -3.07 -1.13
N VAL A 131 10.78 -1.79 -0.81
CA VAL A 131 10.11 -1.36 0.42
C VAL A 131 8.65 -1.82 0.41
N GLY A 132 7.94 -1.69 -0.70
CA GLY A 132 6.54 -2.11 -0.81
C GLY A 132 6.36 -3.62 -0.58
N VAL A 133 7.17 -4.47 -1.21
CA VAL A 133 7.03 -5.93 -1.05
C VAL A 133 7.43 -6.38 0.36
N VAL A 134 8.49 -5.79 0.93
CA VAL A 134 8.89 -6.07 2.32
C VAL A 134 7.82 -5.60 3.31
N ALA A 135 7.18 -4.46 3.04
CA ALA A 135 6.09 -3.97 3.86
C ALA A 135 4.91 -4.94 3.89
N PHE A 136 4.53 -5.55 2.76
CA PHE A 136 3.53 -6.62 2.75
C PHE A 136 3.95 -7.86 3.57
N ALA A 137 5.23 -8.25 3.52
CA ALA A 137 5.73 -9.39 4.30
C ALA A 137 5.63 -9.17 5.82
N SER A 138 5.51 -7.93 6.30
CA SER A 138 5.23 -7.68 7.73
C SER A 138 3.90 -8.29 8.20
N LEU A 139 2.92 -8.48 7.30
CA LEU A 139 1.67 -9.17 7.61
C LEU A 139 1.88 -10.66 7.85
N LEU A 140 2.85 -11.29 7.18
CA LEU A 140 3.22 -12.69 7.42
C LEU A 140 3.87 -12.86 8.79
N VAL A 141 4.70 -11.90 9.21
CA VAL A 141 5.25 -11.90 10.57
C VAL A 141 4.14 -11.70 11.59
N LEU A 142 3.21 -10.78 11.34
CA LEU A 142 2.08 -10.52 12.22
C LEU A 142 1.17 -11.75 12.38
N ASP A 143 0.86 -12.45 11.29
CA ASP A 143 -0.03 -13.62 11.30
C ASP A 143 0.49 -14.77 12.17
N ARG A 144 1.82 -14.82 12.40
CA ARG A 144 2.46 -15.81 13.26
C ARG A 144 2.35 -15.50 14.75
N HIS A 145 1.92 -14.30 15.13
CA HIS A 145 1.74 -13.93 16.53
C HIS A 145 0.34 -14.30 17.05
N PRO A 146 0.19 -14.54 18.37
CA PRO A 146 -1.13 -14.68 18.99
C PRO A 146 -2.01 -13.47 18.66
N TRP A 147 -3.25 -13.72 18.22
CA TRP A 147 -4.21 -12.69 17.77
C TRP A 147 -3.75 -11.87 16.54
N GLY A 148 -2.72 -12.34 15.84
CA GLY A 148 -2.20 -11.73 14.61
C GLY A 148 -3.25 -11.62 13.52
N THR A 149 -3.92 -12.73 13.18
CA THR A 149 -4.98 -12.78 12.16
C THR A 149 -6.13 -11.80 12.46
N GLN A 150 -6.56 -11.68 13.72
CA GLN A 150 -7.63 -10.76 14.11
C GLN A 150 -7.19 -9.31 13.97
N SER A 151 -5.95 -9.00 14.37
CA SER A 151 -5.37 -7.68 14.22
C SER A 151 -5.20 -7.29 12.75
N ILE A 152 -4.76 -8.23 11.90
CA ILE A 152 -4.70 -8.07 10.44
C ILE A 152 -6.08 -7.73 9.91
N VAL A 153 -7.10 -8.51 10.25
CA VAL A 153 -8.47 -8.32 9.74
C VAL A 153 -9.02 -6.97 10.17
N ALA A 154 -8.87 -6.56 11.42
CA ALA A 154 -9.35 -5.27 11.90
C ALA A 154 -8.64 -4.09 11.20
N CYS A 155 -7.32 -4.13 11.12
CA CYS A 155 -6.52 -3.05 10.53
C CYS A 155 -6.68 -2.96 9.00
N LEU A 156 -6.70 -4.09 8.30
CA LEU A 156 -6.89 -4.12 6.84
C LEU A 156 -8.33 -3.85 6.43
N ALA A 157 -9.33 -4.22 7.25
CA ALA A 157 -10.71 -3.78 7.05
C ALA A 157 -10.82 -2.26 7.15
N ALA A 158 -10.15 -1.65 8.13
CA ALA A 158 -10.09 -0.20 8.26
C ALA A 158 -9.47 0.46 7.03
N ALA A 159 -8.33 -0.02 6.54
CA ALA A 159 -7.70 0.46 5.31
C ALA A 159 -8.62 0.33 4.09
N ALA A 160 -9.25 -0.84 3.91
CA ALA A 160 -10.15 -1.11 2.80
C ALA A 160 -11.35 -0.16 2.80
N VAL A 161 -12.06 -0.06 3.93
CA VAL A 161 -13.20 0.83 4.09
C VAL A 161 -12.78 2.29 3.89
N ALA A 162 -11.64 2.70 4.46
CA ALA A 162 -11.15 4.06 4.35
C ALA A 162 -10.86 4.46 2.89
N LEU A 163 -10.18 3.60 2.13
CA LEU A 163 -9.90 3.84 0.71
C LEU A 163 -11.17 3.88 -0.13
N VAL A 164 -12.10 2.94 0.09
CA VAL A 164 -13.38 2.88 -0.61
C VAL A 164 -14.19 4.15 -0.34
N VAL A 165 -14.39 4.50 0.93
CA VAL A 165 -15.17 5.67 1.32
C VAL A 165 -14.52 6.95 0.83
N ALA A 166 -13.20 7.10 0.94
CA ALA A 166 -12.51 8.27 0.41
C ALA A 166 -12.75 8.44 -1.10
N ARG A 167 -12.63 7.36 -1.87
CA ARG A 167 -12.84 7.37 -3.33
C ARG A 167 -14.30 7.60 -3.73
N LEU A 168 -15.27 7.08 -2.96
CA LEU A 168 -16.70 7.33 -3.19
C LEU A 168 -17.09 8.76 -2.85
N VAL A 169 -16.56 9.32 -1.75
CA VAL A 169 -16.77 10.72 -1.39
C VAL A 169 -16.16 11.64 -2.43
N ASP A 170 -14.99 11.33 -2.97
CA ASP A 170 -14.38 12.10 -4.07
C ASP A 170 -15.26 12.15 -5.34
N VAL A 171 -16.17 11.17 -5.56
CA VAL A 171 -17.13 11.18 -6.68
C VAL A 171 -18.26 12.18 -6.46
N VAL A 172 -18.73 12.31 -5.22
CA VAL A 172 -19.93 13.10 -4.86
C VAL A 172 -19.57 14.50 -4.37
N LEU A 173 -18.56 14.61 -3.51
CA LEU A 173 -18.11 15.81 -2.82
C LEU A 173 -16.60 16.06 -3.05
N PRO A 174 -16.16 16.34 -4.29
CA PRO A 174 -14.75 16.57 -4.61
C PRO A 174 -14.18 17.88 -4.03
N THR A 175 -14.97 18.68 -3.33
CA THR A 175 -14.59 20.02 -2.83
C THR A 175 -14.82 20.15 -1.32
N PRO A 176 -13.91 20.78 -0.57
CA PRO A 176 -12.69 21.46 -1.02
C PRO A 176 -11.56 20.48 -1.42
N ARG A 177 -10.82 20.85 -2.47
CA ARG A 177 -9.65 20.09 -2.93
C ARG A 177 -8.40 20.51 -2.15
N THR A 178 -7.52 19.56 -1.89
CA THR A 178 -6.20 19.85 -1.30
C THR A 178 -5.27 20.55 -2.29
N SER A 179 -5.40 20.25 -3.58
CA SER A 179 -4.74 20.94 -4.69
C SER A 179 -5.66 21.02 -5.90
N PRO A 180 -5.71 22.13 -6.66
CA PRO A 180 -6.55 22.25 -7.86
C PRO A 180 -6.26 21.18 -8.92
N GLN A 181 -5.01 20.72 -8.98
CA GLN A 181 -4.47 19.79 -9.98
C GLN A 181 -4.73 18.32 -9.65
N VAL A 182 -5.14 18.01 -8.41
CA VAL A 182 -5.39 16.65 -7.97
C VAL A 182 -6.89 16.47 -7.73
N PRO A 183 -7.55 15.48 -8.35
CA PRO A 183 -8.99 15.26 -8.20
C PRO A 183 -9.30 14.54 -6.87
N ARG A 184 -8.82 15.09 -5.75
CA ARG A 184 -8.95 14.54 -4.39
C ARG A 184 -9.46 15.60 -3.43
N GLY A 185 -10.55 15.31 -2.73
CA GLY A 185 -11.17 16.18 -1.75
C GLY A 185 -10.65 15.91 -0.34
N SER A 186 -10.45 16.94 0.46
CA SER A 186 -10.11 16.78 1.89
C SER A 186 -11.24 16.13 2.68
N ILE A 187 -12.49 16.31 2.25
CA ILE A 187 -13.66 15.64 2.85
C ILE A 187 -13.55 14.12 2.69
N GLY A 188 -13.09 13.63 1.52
CA GLY A 188 -12.89 12.20 1.29
C GLY A 188 -11.86 11.61 2.26
N VAL A 189 -10.79 12.33 2.53
CA VAL A 189 -9.76 11.94 3.51
C VAL A 189 -10.36 11.80 4.91
N ILE A 190 -11.10 12.82 5.36
CA ILE A 190 -11.68 12.85 6.71
C ILE A 190 -12.73 11.74 6.87
N LEU A 191 -13.69 11.66 5.94
CA LEU A 191 -14.76 10.65 6.01
C LEU A 191 -14.22 9.24 5.83
N GLY A 192 -13.20 9.04 4.98
CA GLY A 192 -12.50 7.77 4.84
C GLY A 192 -11.84 7.34 6.15
N ALA A 193 -11.08 8.24 6.79
CA ALA A 193 -10.44 7.96 8.08
C ALA A 193 -11.47 7.65 9.18
N MET A 194 -12.57 8.41 9.25
CA MET A 194 -13.66 8.16 10.19
C MET A 194 -14.31 6.79 9.94
N ALA A 195 -14.60 6.46 8.68
CA ALA A 195 -15.22 5.18 8.33
C ALA A 195 -14.28 3.99 8.58
N GLY A 196 -12.97 4.12 8.30
CA GLY A 196 -11.98 3.11 8.64
C GLY A 196 -11.86 2.88 10.14
N THR A 197 -11.81 3.95 10.92
CA THR A 197 -11.84 3.89 12.40
C THR A 197 -13.09 3.18 12.91
N ALA A 198 -14.27 3.54 12.38
CA ALA A 198 -15.53 2.91 12.74
C ALA A 198 -15.55 1.42 12.35
N ALA A 199 -15.03 1.06 11.17
CA ALA A 199 -14.93 -0.33 10.73
C ALA A 199 -14.04 -1.16 11.66
N ALA A 200 -12.91 -0.64 12.11
CA ALA A 200 -12.07 -1.30 13.12
C ALA A 200 -12.77 -1.42 14.47
N GLY A 201 -13.48 -0.37 14.91
CA GLY A 201 -14.29 -0.42 16.13
C GLY A 201 -15.37 -1.50 16.06
N VAL A 202 -16.07 -1.63 14.93
CA VAL A 202 -17.04 -2.71 14.70
C VAL A 202 -16.34 -4.07 14.62
N ALA A 203 -15.17 -4.16 13.97
CA ALA A 203 -14.40 -5.40 13.93
C ALA A 203 -14.05 -5.90 15.34
N SER A 204 -13.76 -5.00 16.28
CA SER A 204 -13.46 -5.38 17.67
C SER A 204 -14.64 -6.00 18.43
N THR A 205 -15.89 -5.73 18.02
CA THR A 205 -17.07 -6.32 18.69
C THR A 205 -17.37 -7.74 18.18
N VAL A 206 -16.91 -8.07 16.97
CA VAL A 206 -17.11 -9.38 16.36
C VAL A 206 -15.87 -10.29 16.49
N LEU A 207 -14.68 -9.72 16.67
CA LEU A 207 -13.42 -10.44 16.83
C LEU A 207 -13.06 -10.58 18.32
N VAL A 208 -12.91 -11.82 18.78
CA VAL A 208 -12.55 -12.13 20.17
C VAL A 208 -11.11 -11.72 20.47
N GLY A 209 -10.88 -11.06 21.60
CA GLY A 209 -9.53 -10.74 22.10
C GLY A 209 -9.04 -9.33 21.78
N LEU A 210 -9.81 -8.55 21.01
CA LEU A 210 -9.47 -7.17 20.67
C LEU A 210 -10.18 -6.15 21.57
N HIS A 211 -9.43 -5.21 22.14
CA HIS A 211 -10.02 -4.13 22.94
C HIS A 211 -10.57 -3.02 22.02
N PRO A 212 -11.80 -2.52 22.21
CA PRO A 212 -12.43 -1.59 21.26
C PRO A 212 -11.64 -0.30 21.01
N THR A 213 -11.20 0.36 22.08
CA THR A 213 -10.44 1.62 21.98
C THR A 213 -9.10 1.44 21.26
N GLY A 214 -8.37 0.38 21.61
CA GLY A 214 -7.09 0.09 20.97
C GLY A 214 -7.25 -0.23 19.48
N THR A 215 -8.28 -1.01 19.16
CA THR A 215 -8.62 -1.39 17.78
C THR A 215 -9.03 -0.19 16.94
N ALA A 216 -9.81 0.74 17.51
CA ALA A 216 -10.16 1.98 16.84
C ALA A 216 -8.92 2.84 16.54
N ILE A 217 -7.98 2.97 17.49
CA ILE A 217 -6.72 3.72 17.29
C ILE A 217 -5.86 3.05 16.21
N ALA A 218 -5.67 1.74 16.29
CA ALA A 218 -4.95 0.98 15.28
C ALA A 218 -5.57 1.15 13.89
N GLY A 219 -6.90 0.98 13.81
CA GLY A 219 -7.67 1.19 12.60
C GLY A 219 -7.54 2.59 12.03
N LEU A 220 -7.58 3.64 12.85
CA LEU A 220 -7.38 5.02 12.42
C LEU A 220 -5.99 5.22 11.79
N VAL A 221 -4.93 4.75 12.45
CA VAL A 221 -3.55 4.91 11.95
C VAL A 221 -3.36 4.13 10.66
N THR A 222 -3.84 2.89 10.60
CA THR A 222 -3.76 2.06 9.39
C THR A 222 -4.60 2.64 8.24
N ALA A 223 -5.80 3.16 8.52
CA ALA A 223 -6.63 3.85 7.54
C ALA A 223 -5.93 5.11 7.00
N MET A 224 -5.30 5.91 7.86
CA MET A 224 -4.56 7.09 7.41
C MET A 224 -3.31 6.72 6.62
N ALA A 225 -2.56 5.71 7.05
CA ALA A 225 -1.43 5.20 6.27
C ALA A 225 -1.88 4.83 4.84
N ALA A 226 -2.99 4.12 4.71
CA ALA A 226 -3.54 3.75 3.42
C ALA A 226 -3.93 4.96 2.57
N ILE A 227 -4.72 5.89 3.13
CA ILE A 227 -5.17 7.09 2.42
C ILE A 227 -3.98 7.97 2.01
N MET A 228 -2.98 8.16 2.87
CA MET A 228 -1.81 9.00 2.55
C MET A 228 -1.00 8.43 1.38
N ALA A 229 -0.77 7.12 1.35
CA ALA A 229 -0.07 6.51 0.23
C ALA A 229 -0.88 6.59 -1.08
N ASP A 230 -2.20 6.36 -1.02
CA ASP A 230 -3.10 6.47 -2.17
C ASP A 230 -3.20 7.93 -2.70
N LEU A 231 -3.16 8.92 -1.79
CA LEU A 231 -3.05 10.33 -2.14
C LEU A 231 -1.69 10.67 -2.74
N ALA A 232 -0.59 10.19 -2.15
CA ALA A 232 0.77 10.44 -2.64
C ALA A 232 0.95 9.97 -4.08
N VAL A 233 0.40 8.79 -4.42
CA VAL A 233 0.35 8.31 -5.82
C VAL A 233 -0.45 9.28 -6.69
N SER A 234 -1.63 9.72 -6.24
CA SER A 234 -2.46 10.68 -7.01
C SER A 234 -1.73 12.01 -7.27
N TYR A 235 -0.93 12.49 -6.31
CA TYR A 235 -0.08 13.67 -6.48
C TYR A 235 1.08 13.43 -7.45
N ALA A 236 1.75 12.28 -7.35
CA ALA A 236 2.82 11.89 -8.26
C ALA A 236 2.30 11.77 -9.71
N GLU A 237 1.08 11.24 -9.89
CA GLU A 237 0.42 11.15 -11.19
C GLU A 237 0.16 12.54 -11.78
N ALA A 238 -0.43 13.44 -11.00
CA ALA A 238 -0.70 14.81 -11.42
C ALA A 238 0.60 15.56 -11.77
N GLY A 239 1.67 15.39 -10.98
CA GLY A 239 2.98 15.99 -11.25
C GLY A 239 3.57 15.56 -12.59
N ARG A 240 3.46 14.27 -12.94
CA ARG A 240 3.92 13.74 -14.23
C ARG A 240 3.07 14.22 -15.41
N GLU A 241 1.75 14.33 -15.23
CA GLU A 241 0.86 14.88 -16.27
C GLU A 241 1.18 16.36 -16.57
N LEU A 242 1.47 17.15 -15.53
CA LEU A 242 1.92 18.53 -15.67
C LEU A 242 3.30 18.64 -16.32
N GLY A 243 4.17 17.64 -16.13
CA GLY A 243 5.45 17.50 -16.81
C GLY A 243 5.35 17.08 -18.28
N GLY A 244 4.14 16.91 -18.83
CA GLY A 244 3.91 16.58 -20.24
C GLY A 244 3.95 15.09 -20.57
N GLU A 245 4.09 14.21 -19.57
CA GLU A 245 4.10 12.78 -19.79
C GLU A 245 2.68 12.22 -19.91
N ARG A 246 2.27 11.90 -21.14
CA ARG A 246 1.00 11.22 -21.40
C ARG A 246 1.18 9.71 -21.29
N SER A 247 0.71 9.13 -20.19
CA SER A 247 0.76 7.67 -19.98
C SER A 247 -0.33 6.96 -20.78
N SER A 248 0.06 5.95 -21.58
CA SER A 248 -0.84 5.10 -22.37
C SER A 248 -1.37 3.87 -21.63
N LEU A 249 -0.87 3.55 -20.43
CA LEU A 249 -1.24 2.34 -19.68
C LEU A 249 -2.09 2.70 -18.46
N TRP A 250 -3.35 3.03 -18.75
CA TRP A 250 -4.33 3.57 -17.81
C TRP A 250 -4.61 2.68 -16.60
N VAL A 251 -4.66 1.35 -16.76
CA VAL A 251 -5.05 0.43 -15.68
C VAL A 251 -3.99 0.35 -14.58
N ALA A 252 -2.72 0.12 -14.95
CA ALA A 252 -1.65 -0.13 -14.00
C ALA A 252 -1.36 1.06 -13.07
N ARG A 253 -1.54 2.28 -13.56
CA ARG A 253 -1.26 3.52 -12.81
C ARG A 253 -2.26 3.74 -11.68
N HIS A 254 -3.55 3.64 -11.98
CA HIS A 254 -4.60 3.88 -10.98
C HIS A 254 -4.70 2.76 -9.94
N MET A 255 -4.12 1.58 -10.21
CA MET A 255 -4.01 0.50 -9.23
C MET A 255 -2.88 0.74 -8.22
N GLN A 256 -1.87 1.57 -8.53
CA GLN A 256 -0.77 1.88 -7.61
C GLN A 256 -1.24 2.53 -6.32
N GLY A 257 -2.32 3.33 -6.39
CA GLY A 257 -2.85 4.05 -5.24
C GLY A 257 -3.29 3.11 -4.12
N PRO A 258 -4.30 2.24 -4.34
CA PRO A 258 -4.71 1.26 -3.33
C PRO A 258 -3.60 0.27 -2.96
N LEU A 259 -2.79 -0.17 -3.92
CA LEU A 259 -1.66 -1.07 -3.64
C LEU A 259 -0.62 -0.44 -2.70
N GLY A 260 -0.21 0.79 -2.98
CA GLY A 260 0.65 1.57 -2.09
C GLY A 260 -0.02 1.85 -0.74
N GLY A 261 -1.35 2.06 -0.75
CA GLY A 261 -2.19 2.16 0.43
C GLY A 261 -2.04 0.95 1.34
N PHE A 262 -2.31 -0.25 0.83
CA PHE A 262 -2.17 -1.48 1.61
C PHE A 262 -0.71 -1.80 1.98
N ALA A 263 0.25 -1.47 1.10
CA ALA A 263 1.66 -1.64 1.40
C ALA A 263 2.09 -0.81 2.61
N LEU A 264 1.63 0.44 2.74
CA LEU A 264 1.94 1.28 3.91
C LEU A 264 1.09 0.91 5.13
N ALA A 265 -0.14 0.45 4.92
CA ALA A 265 -1.03 -0.04 5.96
C ALA A 265 -0.49 -1.28 6.67
N ALA A 266 0.20 -2.17 5.95
CA ALA A 266 0.75 -3.42 6.49
C ALA A 266 1.72 -3.23 7.69
N PRO A 267 2.82 -2.47 7.58
CA PRO A 267 3.73 -2.23 8.69
C PRO A 267 3.08 -1.38 9.78
N ALA A 268 2.15 -0.47 9.43
CA ALA A 268 1.36 0.25 10.43
C ALA A 268 0.51 -0.71 11.26
N ALA A 269 -0.17 -1.67 10.62
CA ALA A 269 -0.91 -2.72 11.31
C ALA A 269 0.00 -3.54 12.23
N TYR A 270 1.19 -3.95 11.77
CA TYR A 270 2.17 -4.65 12.62
C TYR A 270 2.52 -3.85 13.88
N VAL A 271 2.98 -2.60 13.69
CA VAL A 271 3.42 -1.75 14.81
C VAL A 271 2.29 -1.52 15.81
N LEU A 272 1.09 -1.21 15.33
CA LEU A 272 -0.07 -0.96 16.19
C LEU A 272 -0.55 -2.22 16.88
N SER A 273 -0.41 -3.39 16.25
CA SER A 273 -0.74 -4.67 16.88
C SER A 273 0.17 -4.93 18.07
N VAL A 274 1.49 -4.75 17.89
CA VAL A 274 2.49 -4.91 18.95
C VAL A 274 2.30 -3.88 20.08
N MET A 275 2.01 -2.63 19.74
CA MET A 275 1.99 -1.54 20.72
C MET A 275 0.66 -1.36 21.45
N VAL A 276 -0.46 -1.75 20.82
CA VAL A 276 -1.80 -1.34 21.25
C VAL A 276 -2.79 -2.50 21.33
N LEU A 277 -2.73 -3.48 20.43
CA LEU A 277 -3.74 -4.54 20.34
C LEU A 277 -3.39 -5.80 21.11
N VAL A 278 -2.10 -6.11 21.22
CA VAL A 278 -1.62 -7.32 21.88
C VAL A 278 -0.77 -6.93 23.09
N PRO A 279 -1.27 -7.09 24.33
CA PRO A 279 -0.45 -6.92 25.52
C PRO A 279 0.62 -8.01 25.58
N GLY A 280 1.90 -7.63 25.47
CA GLY A 280 3.02 -8.52 25.79
C GLY A 280 3.60 -9.34 24.64
N LEU A 281 3.64 -8.80 23.41
CA LEU A 281 4.65 -9.20 22.44
C LEU A 281 6.05 -8.71 22.83
#